data_AF-C9SIW8-F1
#
_entry.id   AF-C9SIW8-F1
#
_cell.length_a   1.000
_cell.length_b   1.000
_cell.length_c   1.000
_cell.angle_alpha   90.00
_cell.angle_beta   90.00
_cell.angle_gamma   90.00
#
_symmetry.space_group_name_H-M   'P 1'
#
loop_
_entity.id
_entity.type
_entity.pdbx_description
1 polymer ?
#
loop_
_entity_poly.entity_id
_entity_poly.type
_entity_poly.pdbx_seq_one_letter_code
_entity_poly.pdbx_strand_id
1 'polypeptide(L)'
;MVDLELMYTKREKLSLDRRNRLLWAAISYFTCSTKIGKISNIMIPKLSTLGLLATTAAMVRGACSSKIRVETHINSGLSLDMVSSLIIGSQAAVVIDMPMAIPQAVELAAWVKNTTDKPLVAAFTTHFHPDHYLSGAEFLKSFPNTKYYANSKAAAQIRVEAASKVQAVGTAFGADNIVKEVAIPSPYDFTFFTLPGDEASPIHLLSPLTGDTVDETMFWVPSIRTLVAGDAVYGHDVHLWLADLLTPELTKSWLSTLDSIKAPSGPKGQSFPGPLALETRSSAQPFDLDFTRKYSPDSGRSRSDSKGPRHVSRHSRFSKKFQC
;
A
#
# COMPACT_ATOMS: atom_id res chain seq x y z
N MET A 1 51.34 33.28 4.00
CA MET A 1 51.78 33.55 2.61
C MET A 1 51.27 32.40 1.76
N VAL A 2 50.31 32.48 0.84
CA VAL A 2 49.40 33.53 0.29
C VAL A 2 48.30 32.65 -0.35
N ASP A 3 47.13 32.47 0.27
CA ASP A 3 45.85 33.15 0.04
C ASP A 3 45.57 33.61 -1.41
N LEU A 4 44.51 33.08 -2.03
CA LEU A 4 43.85 33.62 -3.23
C LEU A 4 42.45 33.01 -3.40
N GLU A 5 41.45 33.77 -2.93
CA GLU A 5 40.13 34.09 -3.53
C GLU A 5 39.64 33.22 -4.71
N LEU A 6 38.36 32.83 -4.80
CA LEU A 6 37.23 33.75 -4.94
C LEU A 6 35.93 33.23 -4.30
N MET A 7 35.38 34.02 -3.39
CA MET A 7 33.94 34.18 -3.23
C MET A 7 33.41 35.04 -4.39
N TYR A 8 32.27 34.66 -4.98
CA TYR A 8 31.38 35.63 -5.61
C TYR A 8 29.92 35.33 -5.26
N THR A 9 29.32 36.35 -4.65
CA THR A 9 27.98 36.48 -4.08
C THR A 9 26.86 36.67 -5.11
N LYS A 10 25.61 36.64 -4.58
CA LYS A 10 24.36 37.31 -5.03
C LYS A 10 23.43 36.46 -5.92
N ARG A 11 22.29 35.95 -5.43
CA ARG A 11 20.99 36.61 -5.12
C ARG A 11 20.42 37.47 -6.25
N GLU A 12 19.18 37.10 -6.63
CA GLU A 12 18.12 37.82 -7.37
C GLU A 12 18.05 37.75 -8.91
N LYS A 13 17.02 37.04 -9.41
CA LYS A 13 15.80 37.55 -10.11
C LYS A 13 15.17 36.38 -10.90
N LEU A 14 13.96 35.90 -10.60
CA LEU A 14 12.66 36.45 -11.03
C LEU A 14 12.64 36.91 -12.49
N SER A 15 12.30 36.01 -13.42
CA SER A 15 11.36 36.23 -14.55
C SER A 15 11.38 35.08 -15.55
N LEU A 16 10.27 34.90 -16.27
CA LEU A 16 9.92 33.92 -17.31
C LEU A 16 9.33 32.59 -16.80
N ASP A 17 8.15 32.17 -17.22
CA ASP A 17 7.10 32.83 -17.99
C ASP A 17 5.77 32.13 -17.69
N ARG A 18 4.73 32.96 -17.49
CA ARG A 18 3.34 32.53 -17.45
C ARG A 18 2.87 32.43 -18.89
N ARG A 19 2.78 31.24 -19.46
CA ARG A 19 1.93 30.99 -20.63
C ARG A 19 1.71 29.49 -20.85
N ASN A 20 0.66 28.98 -20.21
CA ASN A 20 -0.26 27.94 -20.71
C ASN A 20 -1.16 27.37 -19.59
N ARG A 21 -1.73 28.28 -18.78
CA ARG A 21 -2.96 27.99 -18.02
C ARG A 21 -4.16 28.40 -18.87
N LEU A 22 -4.43 27.65 -19.92
CA LEU A 22 -5.72 27.61 -20.61
C LEU A 22 -5.72 26.28 -21.36
N LEU A 23 -6.50 25.30 -20.90
CA LEU A 23 -7.25 24.37 -21.74
C LEU A 23 -8.09 23.43 -20.83
N TRP A 24 -9.39 23.69 -20.81
CA TRP A 24 -10.54 22.80 -20.54
C TRP A 24 -10.84 22.32 -19.11
N ALA A 25 -11.54 23.19 -18.38
CA ALA A 25 -12.69 22.79 -17.59
C ALA A 25 -13.96 23.27 -18.33
N ALA A 26 -14.85 22.36 -18.73
CA ALA A 26 -16.31 22.56 -18.86
C ALA A 26 -16.98 21.45 -19.70
N ILE A 27 -17.75 20.57 -19.06
CA ILE A 27 -19.09 20.09 -19.48
C ILE A 27 -19.75 19.69 -18.14
N SER A 28 -20.83 20.27 -17.62
CA SER A 28 -22.15 20.41 -18.20
C SER A 28 -22.96 21.38 -17.34
N TYR A 29 -23.62 22.38 -17.94
CA TYR A 29 -24.96 22.78 -17.51
C TYR A 29 -25.72 23.25 -18.75
N PHE A 30 -26.74 22.47 -19.09
CA PHE A 30 -27.75 22.80 -20.09
C PHE A 30 -28.52 24.04 -19.63
N THR A 31 -28.47 25.13 -20.40
CA THR A 31 -29.53 26.15 -20.39
C THR A 31 -30.12 26.21 -21.79
N CYS A 32 -31.25 25.53 -21.98
CA CYS A 32 -32.11 25.72 -23.14
C CYS A 32 -32.90 27.02 -22.92
N SER A 33 -32.54 28.08 -23.65
CA SER A 33 -33.31 29.32 -23.73
C SER A 33 -34.22 29.23 -24.95
N THR A 34 -35.51 29.04 -24.73
CA THR A 34 -36.53 29.20 -25.77
C THR A 34 -37.11 30.61 -25.69
N LYS A 35 -36.95 31.36 -26.78
CA LYS A 35 -37.66 32.61 -27.06
C LYS A 35 -39.17 32.33 -27.09
N ILE A 36 -39.96 33.11 -26.35
CA ILE A 36 -41.41 33.20 -26.54
C ILE A 36 -41.75 34.65 -26.87
N GLY A 37 -42.42 34.82 -28.00
CA GLY A 37 -42.88 36.10 -28.52
C GLY A 37 -44.05 36.69 -27.72
N LYS A 38 -44.24 37.99 -27.92
CA LYS A 38 -45.37 38.78 -27.39
C LYS A 38 -46.71 38.18 -27.86
N ILE A 39 -47.61 37.96 -26.91
CA ILE A 39 -49.05 37.80 -27.18
C ILE A 39 -49.81 38.65 -26.17
N SER A 40 -50.70 39.48 -26.70
CA SER A 40 -51.54 40.48 -26.07
C SER A 40 -52.72 39.88 -25.27
N ASN A 41 -53.12 40.62 -24.23
CA ASN A 41 -54.40 40.66 -23.51
C ASN A 41 -55.40 39.51 -23.73
N ILE A 42 -55.60 38.66 -22.72
CA ILE A 42 -56.86 37.92 -22.51
C ILE A 42 -57.21 37.89 -21.01
N MET A 43 -58.48 38.19 -20.73
CA MET A 43 -59.14 38.26 -19.42
C MET A 43 -59.06 36.96 -18.62
N ILE A 44 -58.98 37.13 -17.30
CA ILE A 44 -59.10 36.08 -16.27
C ILE A 44 -60.57 35.63 -16.17
N PRO A 45 -60.81 34.31 -16.01
CA PRO A 45 -61.76 33.88 -15.00
C PRO A 45 -61.19 32.82 -14.04
N LYS A 46 -61.91 32.70 -12.93
CA LYS A 46 -61.61 32.01 -11.67
C LYS A 46 -61.54 30.47 -11.75
N LEU A 47 -60.94 29.93 -10.67
CA LEU A 47 -61.10 28.60 -10.07
C LEU A 47 -60.38 27.43 -10.74
N SER A 48 -59.33 26.90 -10.10
CA SER A 48 -59.23 25.48 -9.69
C SER A 48 -57.91 25.18 -8.93
N THR A 49 -58.05 24.48 -7.80
CA THR A 49 -57.13 23.47 -7.22
C THR A 49 -55.62 23.74 -7.23
N LEU A 50 -55.07 24.12 -6.06
CA LEU A 50 -53.64 23.97 -5.76
C LEU A 50 -53.31 22.47 -5.61
N GLY A 51 -52.95 21.83 -6.72
CA GLY A 51 -52.24 20.56 -6.71
C GLY A 51 -50.77 20.82 -6.38
N LEU A 52 -50.38 20.59 -5.13
CA LEU A 52 -48.98 20.62 -4.71
C LEU A 52 -48.26 19.41 -5.35
N LEU A 53 -47.68 19.60 -6.54
CA LEU A 53 -46.84 18.59 -7.17
C LEU A 53 -45.50 18.54 -6.40
N ALA A 54 -45.47 17.73 -5.35
CA ALA A 54 -44.22 17.39 -4.66
C ALA A 54 -43.37 16.54 -5.62
N THR A 55 -42.46 17.17 -6.35
CA THR A 55 -41.39 16.50 -7.08
C THR A 55 -40.43 15.91 -6.04
N THR A 56 -40.74 14.72 -5.54
CA THR A 56 -39.76 13.88 -4.85
C THR A 56 -38.72 13.46 -5.88
N ALA A 57 -37.65 14.24 -6.00
CA ALA A 57 -36.42 13.77 -6.61
C ALA A 57 -35.88 12.64 -5.73
N ALA A 58 -36.32 11.42 -6.01
CA ALA A 58 -35.70 10.23 -5.46
C ALA A 58 -34.27 10.19 -6.00
N MET A 59 -33.33 10.70 -5.21
CA MET A 59 -31.92 10.36 -5.40
C MET A 59 -31.83 8.85 -5.20
N VAL A 60 -31.82 8.12 -6.31
CA VAL A 60 -31.38 6.74 -6.33
C VAL A 60 -29.91 6.78 -5.93
N ARG A 61 -29.64 6.64 -4.63
CA ARG A 61 -28.32 6.22 -4.15
C ARG A 61 -28.15 4.78 -4.60
N GLY A 62 -27.73 4.61 -5.85
CA GLY A 62 -27.17 3.35 -6.30
C GLY A 62 -25.94 3.10 -5.43
N ALA A 63 -26.08 2.25 -4.41
CA ALA A 63 -24.93 1.71 -3.72
C ALA A 63 -24.15 0.93 -4.77
N CYS A 64 -23.11 1.55 -5.33
CA CYS A 64 -22.15 0.84 -6.15
C CYS A 64 -21.46 -0.14 -5.20
N SER A 65 -21.92 -1.39 -5.19
CA SER A 65 -21.22 -2.46 -4.50
C SER A 65 -19.81 -2.52 -5.08
N SER A 66 -18.80 -2.21 -4.26
CA SER A 66 -17.40 -2.31 -4.67
C SER A 66 -17.14 -3.73 -5.17
N LYS A 67 -16.53 -3.86 -6.34
CA LYS A 67 -16.07 -5.15 -6.87
C LYS A 67 -14.65 -5.49 -6.43
N ILE A 68 -14.03 -4.60 -5.64
CA ILE A 68 -12.70 -4.82 -5.11
C ILE A 68 -12.72 -6.07 -4.23
N ARG A 69 -11.74 -6.94 -4.42
CA ARG A 69 -11.40 -8.03 -3.51
C ARG A 69 -9.89 -8.12 -3.37
N VAL A 70 -9.44 -8.82 -2.32
CA VAL A 70 -8.04 -9.10 -2.06
C VAL A 70 -7.86 -10.61 -2.02
N GLU A 71 -6.84 -11.09 -2.71
CA GLU A 71 -6.41 -12.49 -2.71
C GLU A 71 -4.97 -12.55 -2.21
N THR A 72 -4.59 -13.60 -1.48
CA THR A 72 -3.24 -13.73 -0.90
C THR A 72 -2.50 -14.95 -1.41
N HIS A 73 -1.17 -14.84 -1.53
CA HIS A 73 -0.28 -15.93 -1.89
C HIS A 73 0.88 -16.01 -0.89
N ILE A 74 1.11 -17.20 -0.31
CA ILE A 74 2.21 -17.46 0.61
C ILE A 74 3.43 -17.93 -0.19
N ASN A 75 4.47 -17.11 -0.26
CA ASN A 75 5.71 -17.42 -0.97
C ASN A 75 6.60 -18.35 -0.13
N SER A 76 6.26 -19.64 -0.15
CA SER A 76 6.89 -20.62 0.72
C SER A 76 8.37 -20.86 0.41
N GLY A 77 9.12 -21.33 1.40
CA GLY A 77 10.47 -21.86 1.18
C GLY A 77 11.58 -20.82 1.26
N LEU A 78 12.19 -20.43 0.12
CA LEU A 78 13.31 -19.50 0.14
C LEU A 78 12.87 -18.08 0.48
N SER A 79 11.62 -17.71 0.19
CA SER A 79 11.08 -16.37 0.46
C SER A 79 10.34 -16.28 1.80
N LEU A 80 10.77 -17.12 2.75
CA LEU A 80 10.40 -17.03 4.17
C LEU A 80 8.91 -17.07 4.48
N ASP A 81 8.11 -17.70 3.63
CA ASP A 81 6.65 -17.78 3.77
C ASP A 81 5.99 -16.38 3.79
N MET A 82 6.65 -15.37 3.21
CA MET A 82 6.12 -14.01 3.12
C MET A 82 4.87 -13.97 2.23
N VAL A 83 3.92 -13.10 2.56
CA VAL A 83 2.61 -13.02 1.90
C VAL A 83 2.59 -11.90 0.85
N SER A 84 2.35 -12.26 -0.41
CA SER A 84 1.97 -11.30 -1.44
C SER A 84 0.45 -11.12 -1.46
N SER A 85 -0.01 -9.88 -1.62
CA SER A 85 -1.45 -9.56 -1.71
C SER A 85 -1.81 -9.00 -3.09
N LEU A 86 -2.86 -9.53 -3.71
CA LEU A 86 -3.36 -9.08 -5.01
C LEU A 86 -4.71 -8.37 -4.81
N ILE A 87 -4.71 -7.06 -4.96
CA ILE A 87 -5.92 -6.23 -4.96
C ILE A 87 -6.49 -6.23 -6.38
N ILE A 88 -7.70 -6.74 -6.54
CA ILE A 88 -8.34 -6.91 -7.85
C ILE A 88 -9.59 -6.05 -7.91
N GLY A 89 -9.60 -5.09 -8.82
CA GLY A 89 -10.75 -4.23 -9.13
C GLY A 89 -11.54 -4.69 -10.34
N SER A 90 -12.39 -3.79 -10.82
CA SER A 90 -13.30 -3.97 -11.96
C SER A 90 -12.54 -4.10 -13.28
N GLN A 91 -11.49 -3.30 -13.51
CA GLN A 91 -10.75 -3.26 -14.78
C GLN A 91 -9.24 -3.47 -14.65
N ALA A 92 -8.69 -3.52 -13.44
CA ALA A 92 -7.25 -3.65 -13.20
C ALA A 92 -6.95 -4.33 -11.86
N ALA A 93 -5.72 -4.77 -11.69
CA ALA A 93 -5.22 -5.32 -10.43
C ALA A 93 -3.88 -4.67 -10.02
N VAL A 94 -3.58 -4.74 -8.73
CA VAL A 94 -2.31 -4.33 -8.11
C VAL A 94 -1.80 -5.45 -7.23
N VAL A 95 -0.50 -5.75 -7.30
CA VAL A 95 0.15 -6.69 -6.37
C VAL A 95 0.95 -5.91 -5.32
N ILE A 96 0.93 -6.38 -4.08
CA ILE A 96 1.72 -5.87 -2.97
C ILE A 96 2.68 -6.98 -2.56
N ASP A 97 3.96 -6.61 -2.50
CA ASP A 97 5.15 -7.40 -2.21
C ASP A 97 5.45 -8.52 -3.20
N MET A 98 6.75 -8.68 -3.49
CA MET A 98 7.29 -9.68 -4.41
C MET A 98 8.42 -10.45 -3.73
N PRO A 99 8.51 -11.77 -3.94
CA PRO A 99 9.35 -12.64 -3.13
C PRO A 99 10.85 -12.37 -3.26
N MET A 100 11.60 -12.89 -2.29
CA MET A 100 13.06 -12.83 -2.24
C MET A 100 13.73 -13.56 -3.41
N ALA A 101 13.20 -14.71 -3.80
CA ALA A 101 13.88 -15.69 -4.65
C ALA A 101 13.18 -15.93 -6.00
N ILE A 102 13.98 -16.26 -7.02
CA ILE A 102 13.55 -16.45 -8.41
C ILE A 102 12.44 -17.50 -8.55
N PRO A 103 12.53 -18.71 -7.95
CA PRO A 103 11.48 -19.72 -8.11
C PRO A 103 10.11 -19.23 -7.61
N GLN A 104 10.08 -18.55 -6.47
CA GLN A 104 8.87 -17.97 -5.90
C GLN A 104 8.36 -16.80 -6.74
N ALA A 105 9.23 -15.99 -7.34
CA ALA A 105 8.80 -14.91 -8.24
C ALA A 105 8.09 -15.45 -9.49
N VAL A 106 8.57 -16.57 -10.04
CA VAL A 106 7.93 -17.28 -11.15
C VAL A 106 6.59 -17.88 -10.71
N GLU A 107 6.55 -18.50 -9.53
CA GLU A 107 5.32 -19.06 -8.95
C GLU A 107 4.26 -17.97 -8.72
N LEU A 108 4.62 -16.86 -8.09
CA LEU A 108 3.74 -15.73 -7.86
C LEU A 108 3.20 -15.17 -9.19
N ALA A 109 4.05 -15.03 -10.21
CA ALA A 109 3.61 -14.55 -11.52
C ALA A 109 2.59 -15.50 -12.18
N ALA A 110 2.79 -16.82 -12.06
CA ALA A 110 1.82 -17.81 -12.52
C ALA A 110 0.52 -17.74 -11.72
N TRP A 111 0.61 -17.62 -10.39
CA TRP A 111 -0.56 -17.48 -9.52
C TRP A 111 -1.37 -16.23 -9.87
N VAL A 112 -0.75 -15.06 -10.04
CA VAL A 112 -1.45 -13.82 -10.43
C VAL A 112 -2.21 -14.01 -11.75
N LYS A 113 -1.59 -14.62 -12.76
CA LYS A 113 -2.22 -14.89 -14.07
C LYS A 113 -3.40 -15.87 -13.98
N ASN A 114 -3.36 -16.80 -13.04
CA ASN A 114 -4.45 -17.76 -12.80
C ASN A 114 -5.59 -17.17 -11.96
N THR A 115 -5.29 -16.19 -11.12
CA THR A 115 -6.26 -15.57 -10.18
C THR A 115 -7.12 -14.49 -10.85
N THR A 116 -6.62 -13.82 -11.89
CA THR A 116 -7.35 -12.73 -12.54
C THR A 116 -7.01 -12.56 -14.02
N ASP A 117 -8.01 -12.17 -14.81
CA ASP A 117 -7.87 -11.74 -16.20
C ASP A 117 -7.55 -10.24 -16.31
N LYS A 118 -7.60 -9.50 -15.20
CA LYS A 118 -7.38 -8.05 -15.17
C LYS A 118 -5.90 -7.72 -15.38
N PRO A 119 -5.59 -6.65 -16.14
CA PRO A 119 -4.22 -6.18 -16.27
C PRO A 119 -3.64 -5.78 -14.91
N LEU A 120 -2.44 -6.28 -14.62
CA LEU A 120 -1.66 -5.84 -13.47
C LEU A 120 -1.03 -4.48 -13.79
N VAL A 121 -1.63 -3.40 -13.28
CA VAL A 121 -1.22 -2.03 -13.65
C VAL A 121 -0.10 -1.49 -12.76
N ALA A 122 -0.04 -1.97 -11.52
CA ALA A 122 1.02 -1.61 -10.59
C ALA A 122 1.41 -2.77 -9.66
N ALA A 123 2.63 -2.69 -9.16
CA ALA A 123 3.17 -3.47 -8.05
C ALA A 123 3.64 -2.48 -6.98
N PHE A 124 3.45 -2.81 -5.73
CA PHE A 124 3.99 -2.07 -4.60
C PHE A 124 4.86 -2.97 -3.74
N THR A 125 5.87 -2.39 -3.10
CA THR A 125 6.57 -3.02 -1.99
C THR A 125 6.30 -2.21 -0.72
N THR A 126 5.98 -2.91 0.36
CA THR A 126 5.61 -2.35 1.67
C THR A 126 6.80 -1.66 2.34
N HIS A 127 7.96 -2.33 2.33
CA HIS A 127 9.19 -1.88 3.00
C HIS A 127 10.47 -2.52 2.42
N PHE A 128 11.63 -2.20 2.98
CA PHE A 128 12.94 -2.48 2.35
C PHE A 128 13.58 -3.83 2.75
N HIS A 129 12.83 -4.78 3.30
CA HIS A 129 13.37 -6.13 3.53
C HIS A 129 13.44 -6.94 2.23
N PRO A 130 14.52 -7.73 2.03
CA PRO A 130 14.80 -8.37 0.75
C PRO A 130 13.72 -9.37 0.32
N ASP A 131 13.00 -9.98 1.26
CA ASP A 131 11.92 -10.90 0.96
C ASP A 131 10.65 -10.25 0.37
N HIS A 132 10.55 -8.91 0.40
CA HIS A 132 9.42 -8.15 -0.15
C HIS A 132 9.71 -7.49 -1.52
N TYR A 133 10.96 -7.55 -2.02
CA TYR A 133 11.30 -6.95 -3.32
C TYR A 133 12.39 -7.63 -4.15
N LEU A 134 13.26 -8.45 -3.57
CA LEU A 134 14.56 -8.74 -4.17
C LEU A 134 14.43 -9.39 -5.55
N SER A 135 13.54 -10.37 -5.71
CA SER A 135 13.25 -11.00 -7.01
C SER A 135 12.08 -10.37 -7.76
N GLY A 136 11.70 -9.12 -7.43
CA GLY A 136 10.70 -8.35 -8.17
C GLY A 136 11.06 -8.14 -9.65
N ALA A 137 12.36 -8.06 -9.99
CA ALA A 137 12.82 -8.01 -11.37
C ALA A 137 12.42 -9.26 -12.18
N GLU A 138 12.45 -10.44 -11.56
CA GLU A 138 12.02 -11.69 -12.20
C GLU A 138 10.50 -11.70 -12.40
N PHE A 139 9.75 -11.36 -11.35
CA PHE A 139 8.28 -11.28 -11.40
C PHE A 139 7.79 -10.34 -12.52
N LEU A 140 8.39 -9.15 -12.63
CA LEU A 140 7.98 -8.11 -13.59
C LEU A 140 8.24 -8.49 -15.06
N LYS A 141 9.07 -9.49 -15.36
CA LYS A 141 9.21 -10.04 -16.73
C LYS A 141 7.89 -10.57 -17.28
N SER A 142 7.03 -11.08 -16.40
CA SER A 142 5.70 -11.57 -16.76
C SER A 142 4.67 -10.45 -16.98
N PHE A 143 4.97 -9.22 -16.56
CA PHE A 143 4.06 -8.08 -16.59
C PHE A 143 4.78 -6.78 -17.02
N PRO A 144 5.24 -6.69 -18.28
CA PRO A 144 6.13 -5.61 -18.74
C PRO A 144 5.54 -4.19 -18.68
N ASN A 145 4.21 -4.06 -18.54
CA ASN A 145 3.52 -2.78 -18.43
C ASN A 145 3.23 -2.35 -16.99
N THR A 146 3.51 -3.22 -16.00
CA THR A 146 3.28 -2.94 -14.58
C THR A 146 4.26 -1.89 -14.08
N LYS A 147 3.75 -0.85 -13.42
CA LYS A 147 4.57 0.14 -12.73
C LYS A 147 4.93 -0.36 -11.34
N TYR A 148 6.16 -0.15 -10.89
CA TYR A 148 6.61 -0.62 -9.59
C TYR A 148 6.90 0.54 -8.64
N TYR A 149 6.33 0.49 -7.44
CA TYR A 149 6.30 1.59 -6.47
C TYR A 149 6.66 1.17 -5.05
N ALA A 150 7.14 2.13 -4.26
CA ALA A 150 7.26 2.09 -2.81
C ALA A 150 7.27 3.54 -2.30
N ASN A 151 7.07 3.77 -1.00
CA ASN A 151 7.30 5.12 -0.46
C ASN A 151 8.75 5.56 -0.71
N SER A 152 8.99 6.87 -0.79
CA SER A 152 10.28 7.43 -1.20
C SER A 152 11.46 6.96 -0.35
N LYS A 153 11.27 6.73 0.95
CA LYS A 153 12.33 6.33 1.87
C LYS A 153 12.70 4.86 1.70
N ALA A 154 11.71 3.96 1.63
CA ALA A 154 11.94 2.56 1.32
C ALA A 154 12.59 2.39 -0.07
N ALA A 155 12.13 3.13 -1.08
CA ALA A 155 12.74 3.13 -2.41
C ALA A 155 14.21 3.60 -2.40
N ALA A 156 14.54 4.58 -1.55
CA ALA A 156 15.90 5.05 -1.38
C ALA A 156 16.79 3.99 -0.70
N GLN A 157 16.31 3.35 0.37
CA GLN A 157 17.03 2.27 1.07
C GLN A 157 17.26 1.07 0.15
N ILE A 158 16.22 0.61 -0.58
CA ILE A 158 16.34 -0.45 -1.57
C ILE A 158 17.43 -0.12 -2.59
N ARG A 159 17.47 1.11 -3.11
CA ARG A 159 18.50 1.54 -4.06
C ARG A 159 19.91 1.45 -3.47
N VAL A 160 20.09 1.85 -2.22
CA VAL A 160 21.39 1.85 -1.55
C VAL A 160 21.85 0.43 -1.24
N GLU A 161 20.94 -0.44 -0.79
CA GLU A 161 21.27 -1.78 -0.29
C GLU A 161 21.16 -2.89 -1.33
N ALA A 162 20.54 -2.66 -2.49
CA ALA A 162 20.25 -3.71 -3.48
C ALA A 162 21.46 -4.61 -3.79
N ALA A 163 22.62 -4.02 -4.12
CA ALA A 163 23.80 -4.78 -4.47
C ALA A 163 24.34 -5.64 -3.31
N SER A 164 24.38 -5.07 -2.09
CA SER A 164 24.86 -5.80 -0.91
C SER A 164 23.88 -6.89 -0.49
N LYS A 165 22.56 -6.66 -0.60
CA LYS A 165 21.53 -7.67 -0.34
C LYS A 165 21.58 -8.80 -1.35
N VAL A 166 21.74 -8.53 -2.66
CA VAL A 166 21.95 -9.59 -3.66
C VAL A 166 23.14 -10.47 -3.29
N GLN A 167 24.28 -9.86 -2.93
CA GLN A 167 25.46 -10.61 -2.53
C GLN A 167 25.23 -11.43 -1.25
N ALA A 168 24.70 -10.80 -0.20
CA ALA A 168 24.55 -11.43 1.11
C ALA A 168 23.49 -12.54 1.09
N VAL A 169 22.33 -12.30 0.45
CA VAL A 169 21.27 -13.29 0.28
C VAL A 169 21.73 -14.40 -0.67
N GLY A 170 22.40 -14.07 -1.78
CA GLY A 170 22.99 -15.07 -2.68
C GLY A 170 24.02 -15.96 -1.99
N THR A 171 24.85 -15.40 -1.11
CA THR A 171 25.78 -16.18 -0.29
C THR A 171 25.04 -17.11 0.68
N ALA A 172 23.94 -16.65 1.27
CA ALA A 172 23.19 -17.42 2.26
C ALA A 172 22.30 -18.52 1.66
N PHE A 173 21.71 -18.28 0.49
CA PHE A 173 20.64 -19.09 -0.11
C PHE A 173 20.97 -19.66 -1.50
N GLY A 174 22.19 -19.41 -1.99
CA GLY A 174 22.64 -19.83 -3.31
C GLY A 174 22.41 -18.73 -4.35
N ALA A 175 23.49 -18.30 -5.00
CA ALA A 175 23.46 -17.19 -5.95
C ALA A 175 22.52 -17.44 -7.14
N ASP A 176 22.35 -18.70 -7.55
CA ASP A 176 21.45 -19.08 -8.65
C ASP A 176 19.96 -18.91 -8.31
N ASN A 177 19.61 -18.78 -7.03
CA ASN A 177 18.24 -18.56 -6.59
C ASN A 177 17.86 -17.07 -6.52
N ILE A 178 18.82 -16.15 -6.69
CA ILE A 178 18.64 -14.71 -6.47
C ILE A 178 18.95 -13.97 -7.77
N VAL A 179 18.17 -12.92 -8.06
CA VAL A 179 18.41 -12.08 -9.24
C VAL A 179 19.77 -11.37 -9.17
N LYS A 180 20.39 -11.14 -10.33
CA LYS A 180 21.63 -10.36 -10.43
C LYS A 180 21.40 -8.85 -10.31
N GLU A 181 20.26 -8.40 -10.82
CA GLU A 181 19.85 -7.00 -10.83
C GLU A 181 18.46 -6.88 -10.22
N VAL A 182 18.33 -5.94 -9.29
CA VAL A 182 17.09 -5.66 -8.57
C VAL A 182 16.31 -4.59 -9.34
N ALA A 183 15.01 -4.79 -9.49
CA ALA A 183 14.13 -3.72 -9.94
C ALA A 183 13.99 -2.68 -8.82
N ILE A 184 14.33 -1.42 -9.08
CA ILE A 184 14.21 -0.37 -8.07
C ILE A 184 12.82 0.27 -8.19
N PRO A 185 12.01 0.30 -7.11
CA PRO A 185 10.70 0.94 -7.16
C PRO A 185 10.81 2.45 -7.37
N SER A 186 9.83 3.01 -8.07
CA SER A 186 9.65 4.45 -8.16
C SER A 186 9.01 4.98 -6.86
N PRO A 187 9.41 6.17 -6.37
CA PRO A 187 8.75 6.78 -5.22
C PRO A 187 7.25 7.02 -5.45
N TYR A 188 6.44 6.69 -4.44
CA TYR A 188 5.00 6.94 -4.40
C TYR A 188 4.62 7.43 -3.00
N ASP A 189 4.56 8.75 -2.81
CA ASP A 189 4.26 9.38 -1.51
C ASP A 189 2.81 9.90 -1.42
N PHE A 190 1.93 9.46 -2.32
CA PHE A 190 0.50 9.78 -2.22
C PHE A 190 -0.16 8.91 -1.16
N THR A 191 -1.21 9.44 -0.52
CA THR A 191 -1.92 8.76 0.57
C THR A 191 -2.99 7.78 0.10
N PHE A 192 -3.24 7.67 -1.21
CA PHE A 192 -4.18 6.72 -1.79
C PHE A 192 -3.96 6.57 -3.30
N PHE A 193 -4.51 5.50 -3.88
CA PHE A 193 -4.78 5.37 -5.31
C PHE A 193 -6.18 4.80 -5.55
N THR A 194 -6.64 4.87 -6.79
CA THR A 194 -7.86 4.20 -7.26
C THR A 194 -7.53 3.28 -8.41
N LEU A 195 -8.27 2.17 -8.54
CA LEU A 195 -8.21 1.32 -9.72
C LEU A 195 -9.21 1.82 -10.78
N PRO A 196 -8.86 1.73 -12.08
CA PRO A 196 -9.81 2.02 -13.15
C PRO A 196 -11.13 1.26 -13.01
N GLY A 197 -12.24 2.00 -13.04
CA GLY A 197 -13.59 1.47 -12.84
C GLY A 197 -14.01 1.32 -11.36
N ASP A 198 -13.15 1.66 -10.41
CA ASP A 198 -13.44 1.65 -8.96
C ASP A 198 -13.06 2.98 -8.29
N GLU A 199 -13.22 4.11 -8.99
CA GLU A 199 -12.82 5.44 -8.53
C GLU A 199 -13.51 5.87 -7.21
N ALA A 200 -14.68 5.30 -6.92
CA ALA A 200 -15.43 5.53 -5.69
C ALA A 200 -14.93 4.66 -4.49
N SER A 201 -13.95 3.77 -4.70
CA SER A 201 -13.39 2.87 -3.69
C SER A 201 -11.86 3.01 -3.61
N PRO A 202 -11.34 4.13 -3.06
CA PRO A 202 -9.89 4.34 -2.97
C PRO A 202 -9.21 3.33 -2.04
N ILE A 203 -8.00 2.92 -2.42
CA ILE A 203 -7.07 2.17 -1.56
C ILE A 203 -6.15 3.20 -0.90
N HIS A 204 -6.13 3.25 0.43
CA HIS A 204 -5.34 4.19 1.20
C HIS A 204 -3.97 3.60 1.57
N LEU A 205 -2.93 4.40 1.42
CA LEU A 205 -1.58 4.08 1.87
C LEU A 205 -1.34 4.75 3.21
N LEU A 206 -1.01 3.95 4.22
CA LEU A 206 -0.70 4.40 5.57
C LEU A 206 0.82 4.31 5.73
N SER A 207 1.50 5.45 5.53
CA SER A 207 2.96 5.52 5.45
C SER A 207 3.47 6.93 5.73
N PRO A 208 4.72 7.09 6.21
CA PRO A 208 5.57 6.03 6.75
C PRO A 208 5.14 5.63 8.16
N LEU A 209 5.20 4.33 8.45
CA LEU A 209 4.97 3.74 9.77
C LEU A 209 6.18 2.92 10.21
N THR A 210 6.16 2.44 11.46
CA THR A 210 7.13 1.48 11.98
C THR A 210 6.43 0.15 12.25
N GLY A 211 6.93 -0.93 11.68
CA GLY A 211 6.60 -2.30 12.03
C GLY A 211 7.82 -3.00 12.60
N ASP A 212 8.20 -4.13 12.00
CA ASP A 212 9.48 -4.76 12.33
C ASP A 212 10.68 -3.95 11.84
N THR A 213 10.45 -3.01 10.92
CA THR A 213 11.40 -2.01 10.46
C THR A 213 10.76 -0.63 10.30
N VAL A 214 11.56 0.35 9.87
CA VAL A 214 11.09 1.72 9.63
C VAL A 214 10.54 1.89 8.21
N ASP A 215 9.83 3.01 7.99
CA ASP A 215 9.40 3.44 6.67
C ASP A 215 8.51 2.41 5.94
N GLU A 216 7.67 1.70 6.70
CA GLU A 216 6.70 0.76 6.16
C GLU A 216 5.47 1.46 5.58
N THR A 217 4.76 0.72 4.72
CA THR A 217 3.50 1.13 4.09
C THR A 217 2.46 0.04 4.28
N MET A 218 1.36 0.34 4.96
CA MET A 218 0.18 -0.52 4.96
C MET A 218 -0.86 -0.05 3.94
N PHE A 219 -1.68 -0.96 3.43
CA PHE A 219 -2.73 -0.66 2.45
C PHE A 219 -4.11 -0.94 3.03
N TRP A 220 -4.90 0.12 3.23
CA TRP A 220 -6.26 0.03 3.72
C TRP A 220 -7.26 0.08 2.57
N VAL A 221 -8.15 -0.91 2.49
CA VAL A 221 -9.21 -1.02 1.48
C VAL A 221 -10.56 -0.87 2.18
N PRO A 222 -11.10 0.36 2.32
CA PRO A 222 -12.29 0.63 3.13
C PRO A 222 -13.54 -0.10 2.66
N SER A 223 -13.67 -0.29 1.33
CA SER A 223 -14.87 -0.85 0.72
C SER A 223 -15.15 -2.31 1.12
N ILE A 224 -14.10 -3.06 1.48
CA ILE A 224 -14.17 -4.44 1.97
C ILE A 224 -13.64 -4.61 3.39
N ARG A 225 -13.18 -3.51 4.02
CA ARG A 225 -12.66 -3.46 5.40
C ARG A 225 -11.42 -4.32 5.60
N THR A 226 -10.55 -4.35 4.59
CA THR A 226 -9.32 -5.14 4.57
C THR A 226 -8.09 -4.26 4.72
N LEU A 227 -7.16 -4.68 5.59
CA LEU A 227 -5.85 -4.07 5.79
C LEU A 227 -4.75 -5.06 5.38
N VAL A 228 -3.97 -4.71 4.36
CA VAL A 228 -2.68 -5.36 4.08
C VAL A 228 -1.65 -4.70 4.99
N ALA A 229 -1.25 -5.40 6.04
CA ALA A 229 -0.45 -4.84 7.12
C ALA A 229 1.06 -4.90 6.87
N GLY A 230 1.52 -5.66 5.87
CA GLY A 230 2.94 -6.01 5.76
C GLY A 230 3.44 -6.60 7.08
N ASP A 231 4.66 -6.23 7.46
CA ASP A 231 5.30 -6.76 8.67
C ASP A 231 5.03 -5.89 9.91
N ALA A 232 4.09 -4.96 9.82
CA ALA A 232 3.52 -4.30 10.99
C ALA A 232 2.69 -5.26 11.84
N VAL A 233 2.14 -6.34 11.27
CA VAL A 233 1.37 -7.36 11.99
C VAL A 233 1.73 -8.76 11.50
N TYR A 234 2.23 -9.57 12.42
CA TYR A 234 2.64 -10.94 12.15
C TYR A 234 1.53 -11.95 12.48
N GLY A 235 1.45 -13.01 11.69
CA GLY A 235 0.67 -14.20 12.04
C GLY A 235 1.20 -14.87 13.32
N HIS A 236 0.31 -15.41 14.14
CA HIS A 236 0.67 -16.05 15.40
C HIS A 236 1.49 -17.34 15.29
N ASP A 237 1.62 -17.88 14.09
CA ASP A 237 2.34 -19.10 13.77
C ASP A 237 3.75 -18.84 13.22
N VAL A 238 4.18 -17.58 13.16
CA VAL A 238 5.52 -17.16 12.71
C VAL A 238 6.29 -16.43 13.81
N HIS A 239 7.61 -16.38 13.66
CA HIS A 239 8.48 -15.61 14.56
C HIS A 239 8.68 -14.21 13.98
N LEU A 240 8.51 -13.18 14.82
CA LEU A 240 8.77 -11.79 14.40
C LEU A 240 10.25 -11.61 14.04
N TRP A 241 10.50 -10.84 12.99
CA TRP A 241 11.79 -10.22 12.79
C TRP A 241 11.99 -9.11 13.83
N LEU A 242 13.07 -9.19 14.60
CA LEU A 242 13.38 -8.21 15.65
C LEU A 242 14.77 -7.58 15.44
N ALA A 243 15.44 -7.87 14.33
CA ALA A 243 16.84 -7.47 14.13
C ALA A 243 16.98 -5.96 13.91
N ASP A 244 15.94 -5.32 13.35
CA ASP A 244 15.94 -3.89 13.02
C ASP A 244 15.43 -3.01 14.19
N LEU A 245 14.90 -3.60 15.26
CA LEU A 245 14.49 -2.90 16.48
C LEU A 245 15.70 -2.57 17.38
N LEU A 246 16.59 -1.75 16.86
CA LEU A 246 17.89 -1.44 17.47
C LEU A 246 17.78 -0.56 18.72
N THR A 247 16.65 0.10 18.96
CA THR A 247 16.42 0.94 20.14
C THR A 247 15.02 0.71 20.74
N PRO A 248 14.82 1.00 22.04
CA PRO A 248 13.50 0.97 22.67
C PRO A 248 12.49 1.90 21.99
N GLU A 249 12.93 3.03 21.44
CA GLU A 249 12.06 3.98 20.73
C GLU A 249 11.45 3.38 19.47
N LEU A 250 12.20 2.55 18.73
CA LEU A 250 11.67 1.82 17.57
C LEU A 250 10.59 0.83 17.99
N THR A 251 10.81 0.12 19.10
CA THR A 251 9.81 -0.80 19.65
C THR A 251 8.55 -0.04 20.07
N LYS A 252 8.68 1.10 20.76
CA LYS A 252 7.56 1.97 21.14
C LYS A 252 6.84 2.54 19.92
N SER A 253 7.56 2.87 18.85
CA SER A 253 7.00 3.32 17.57
C SER A 253 6.13 2.22 16.96
N TRP A 254 6.63 0.99 16.89
CA TRP A 254 5.84 -0.17 16.41
C TRP A 254 4.59 -0.41 17.27
N LEU A 255 4.70 -0.36 18.59
CA LEU A 255 3.54 -0.48 19.47
C LEU A 255 2.48 0.59 19.21
N SER A 256 2.89 1.80 18.84
CA SER A 256 2.00 2.90 18.46
C SER A 256 1.33 2.64 17.10
N THR A 257 2.04 2.04 16.14
CA THR A 257 1.44 1.54 14.90
C THR A 257 0.33 0.53 15.20
N LEU A 258 0.59 -0.46 16.05
CA LEU A 258 -0.40 -1.46 16.47
C LEU A 258 -1.62 -0.83 17.18
N ASP A 259 -1.41 0.21 17.99
CA ASP A 259 -2.50 0.97 18.61
C ASP A 259 -3.35 1.72 17.58
N SER A 260 -2.72 2.25 16.52
CA SER A 260 -3.44 2.94 15.44
C SER A 260 -4.35 2.00 14.64
N ILE A 261 -3.98 0.73 14.51
CA ILE A 261 -4.79 -0.30 13.84
C ILE A 261 -6.00 -0.66 14.70
N LYS A 262 -5.82 -0.82 16.02
CA LYS A 262 -6.91 -1.16 16.96
C LYS A 262 -7.93 -0.03 17.16
N ALA A 263 -7.58 1.21 16.85
CA ALA A 263 -8.44 2.35 17.12
C ALA A 263 -9.72 2.29 16.25
N PRO A 264 -10.93 2.27 16.84
CA PRO A 264 -12.20 2.30 16.10
C PRO A 264 -12.43 3.64 15.35
N SER A 265 -11.48 4.56 15.45
CA SER A 265 -11.42 5.86 14.79
C SER A 265 -9.94 6.12 14.54
N GLY A 266 -9.45 5.82 13.35
CA GLY A 266 -8.04 6.04 13.02
C GLY A 266 -7.63 7.51 13.10
N PRO A 267 -6.33 7.83 13.01
CA PRO A 267 -5.84 9.19 13.19
C PRO A 267 -6.42 10.12 12.13
N LYS A 268 -7.07 11.22 12.57
CA LYS A 268 -7.60 12.32 11.74
C LYS A 268 -8.55 11.89 10.62
N GLY A 269 -9.66 11.25 10.99
CA GLY A 269 -10.84 11.13 10.12
C GLY A 269 -10.82 9.95 9.13
N GLN A 270 -9.78 9.12 9.15
CA GLN A 270 -9.83 7.78 8.56
C GLN A 270 -10.31 6.80 9.63
N SER A 271 -11.62 6.61 9.73
CA SER A 271 -12.16 5.50 10.54
C SER A 271 -11.78 4.18 9.87
N PHE A 272 -11.22 3.23 10.62
CA PHE A 272 -11.32 1.80 10.32
C PHE A 272 -12.63 1.32 10.97
N PRO A 273 -13.80 1.35 10.30
CA PRO A 273 -15.03 1.02 10.99
C PRO A 273 -15.08 -0.50 11.16
N GLY A 274 -15.31 -0.97 12.39
CA GLY A 274 -15.60 -2.35 12.85
C GLY A 274 -14.60 -3.46 12.47
N PRO A 275 -14.99 -4.75 12.49
CA PRO A 275 -14.02 -5.86 12.52
C PRO A 275 -13.07 -5.78 11.31
N LEU A 276 -11.80 -5.52 11.60
CA LEU A 276 -10.71 -5.44 10.64
C LEU A 276 -10.45 -6.82 10.05
N ALA A 277 -10.24 -6.91 8.75
CA ALA A 277 -9.61 -8.05 8.11
C ALA A 277 -8.13 -7.73 7.78
N LEU A 278 -7.22 -8.03 8.70
CA LEU A 278 -5.77 -8.20 8.53
C LEU A 278 -5.50 -9.41 7.65
N GLU A 279 -4.74 -9.19 6.61
CA GLU A 279 -4.21 -10.27 5.78
C GLU A 279 -2.97 -10.84 6.46
N THR A 280 -3.17 -11.73 7.43
CA THR A 280 -2.12 -12.63 7.92
C THR A 280 -2.42 -14.04 7.42
N ARG A 281 -1.51 -14.99 7.67
CA ARG A 281 -1.70 -16.42 7.34
C ARG A 281 -2.98 -17.04 7.90
N SER A 282 -3.66 -16.36 8.83
CA SER A 282 -4.93 -16.79 9.40
C SER A 282 -5.96 -15.64 9.37
N SER A 283 -7.23 -15.94 9.13
CA SER A 283 -8.32 -14.96 9.26
C SER A 283 -8.61 -14.55 10.73
N ALA A 284 -7.70 -14.77 11.68
CA ALA A 284 -7.89 -14.60 13.12
C ALA A 284 -7.44 -13.21 13.63
N GLN A 285 -8.27 -12.24 13.31
CA GLN A 285 -8.02 -10.81 13.38
C GLN A 285 -7.54 -10.23 14.72
N PRO A 286 -8.13 -10.57 15.88
CA PRO A 286 -7.66 -10.01 17.14
C PRO A 286 -6.40 -10.73 17.65
N PHE A 287 -6.22 -11.99 17.25
CA PHE A 287 -5.19 -12.85 17.82
C PHE A 287 -3.80 -12.48 17.31
N ASP A 288 -3.68 -12.11 16.03
CA ASP A 288 -2.39 -11.77 15.42
C ASP A 288 -1.88 -10.38 15.85
N LEU A 289 -2.77 -9.40 16.04
CA LEU A 289 -2.40 -8.12 16.66
C LEU A 289 -1.92 -8.28 18.10
N ASP A 290 -2.64 -9.08 18.89
CA ASP A 290 -2.26 -9.37 20.27
C ASP A 290 -0.99 -10.19 20.36
N PHE A 291 -0.80 -11.15 19.44
CA PHE A 291 0.41 -11.93 19.31
C PHE A 291 1.61 -11.03 19.01
N THR A 292 1.53 -10.21 17.97
CA THR A 292 2.61 -9.29 17.57
C THR A 292 3.00 -8.38 18.73
N ARG A 293 2.00 -7.79 19.42
CA ARG A 293 2.23 -6.97 20.61
C ARG A 293 2.92 -7.73 21.75
N LYS A 294 2.46 -8.95 22.06
CA LYS A 294 3.00 -9.77 23.16
C LYS A 294 4.36 -10.40 22.85
N TYR A 295 4.71 -10.52 21.57
CA TYR A 295 5.99 -11.05 21.14
C TYR A 295 7.08 -9.98 21.18
N SER A 296 6.69 -8.70 20.99
CA SER A 296 7.60 -7.57 21.06
C SER A 296 8.36 -7.51 22.40
N PRO A 297 9.70 -7.29 22.40
CA PRO A 297 10.57 -7.47 23.57
C PRO A 297 10.25 -6.55 24.77
N ASP A 298 9.52 -5.45 24.54
CA ASP A 298 9.13 -4.51 25.60
C ASP A 298 7.80 -4.90 26.30
N SER A 299 7.19 -6.03 25.93
CA SER A 299 5.99 -6.58 26.57
C SER A 299 6.24 -7.25 27.93
N GLY A 300 7.47 -7.17 28.45
CA GLY A 300 7.85 -7.69 29.77
C GLY A 300 8.26 -9.16 29.80
N ARG A 301 8.51 -9.81 28.64
CA ARG A 301 9.09 -11.16 28.57
C ARG A 301 10.58 -11.11 28.25
N SER A 302 11.39 -11.77 29.08
CA SER A 302 12.81 -11.99 28.80
C SER A 302 12.98 -12.76 27.48
N ARG A 303 14.05 -12.44 26.74
CA ARG A 303 14.47 -13.15 25.50
C ARG A 303 14.58 -14.68 25.64
N SER A 304 14.59 -15.21 26.87
CA SER A 304 14.67 -16.63 27.19
C SER A 304 13.33 -17.38 27.16
N ASP A 305 12.20 -16.66 27.19
CA ASP A 305 10.89 -17.24 27.52
C ASP A 305 9.96 -17.41 26.31
N SER A 306 10.40 -16.97 25.12
CA SER A 306 9.67 -17.17 23.86
C SER A 306 9.88 -18.59 23.31
N LYS A 307 9.35 -19.61 24.01
CA LYS A 307 9.11 -20.92 23.40
C LYS A 307 7.85 -20.84 22.54
N GLY A 308 8.01 -20.33 21.31
CA GLY A 308 7.01 -20.51 20.26
C GLY A 308 6.75 -22.01 20.00
N PRO A 309 5.65 -22.36 19.34
CA PRO A 309 5.36 -23.76 18.99
C PRO A 309 6.56 -24.39 18.30
N ARG A 310 6.90 -25.62 18.71
CA ARG A 310 8.05 -26.40 18.21
C ARG A 310 7.81 -26.86 16.76
N HIS A 311 7.74 -25.93 15.83
CA HIS A 311 8.19 -26.15 14.47
C HIS A 311 9.43 -25.30 14.27
N VAL A 312 10.56 -25.97 14.10
CA VAL A 312 11.84 -25.34 13.77
C VAL A 312 11.70 -24.72 12.38
N SER A 313 11.15 -23.51 12.30
CA SER A 313 11.14 -22.75 11.06
C SER A 313 12.55 -22.19 10.83
N ARG A 314 12.94 -22.13 9.56
CA ARG A 314 14.27 -21.71 9.11
C ARG A 314 14.62 -20.25 9.50
N HIS A 315 13.65 -19.46 9.95
CA HIS A 315 13.81 -18.08 10.43
C HIS A 315 14.87 -17.92 11.53
N SER A 316 14.99 -18.88 12.46
CA SER A 316 15.99 -18.82 13.53
C SER A 316 17.46 -18.88 13.04
N ARG A 317 17.70 -19.42 11.84
CA ARG A 317 19.03 -19.39 11.18
C ARG A 317 19.29 -18.09 10.42
N PHE A 318 18.23 -17.33 10.09
CA PHE A 318 18.31 -16.09 9.34
C PHE A 318 18.87 -14.95 10.23
N SER A 319 18.31 -14.75 11.42
CA SER A 319 18.77 -13.70 12.37
C SER A 319 20.27 -13.81 12.72
N LYS A 320 20.82 -15.02 12.85
CA LYS A 320 22.25 -15.22 13.17
C LYS A 320 23.22 -14.94 12.03
N LYS A 321 22.77 -14.94 10.78
CA LYS A 321 23.64 -14.73 9.61
C LYS A 321 23.71 -13.29 9.12
N PHE A 322 22.79 -12.43 9.58
CA PHE A 322 22.63 -11.06 9.09
C PHE A 322 22.76 -9.98 10.19
N GLN A 323 23.21 -10.35 11.40
CA GLN A 323 23.72 -9.38 12.36
C GLN A 323 25.12 -8.93 11.93
N CYS A 324 25.20 -7.74 11.32
CA CYS A 324 26.42 -6.94 11.27
C CYS A 324 26.45 -6.01 12.48
#